data_AF-A0A1V9FP56-F1
#
_entry.id   AF-A0A1V9FP56-F1
#
_cell.length_a   1.000
_cell.length_b   1.000
_cell.length_c   1.000
_cell.angle_alpha   90.00
_cell.angle_beta   90.00
_cell.angle_gamma   90.00
#
_symmetry.space_group_name_H-M   'P 1'
#
loop_
_entity.id
_entity.type
_entity.pdbx_description
1 polymer ?
#
loop_
_entity_poly.entity_id
_entity_poly.type
_entity_poly.pdbx_seq_one_letter_code
_entity_poly.pdbx_strand_id
1 'polypeptide(L)'
;MFRESIVEVLSLNGFQVVLQLSDKTDLLQKITNELIPDVCLIQLNIDESEIEDFIKYLRTNWPRIRIVLYSLELELDTFEIPLFGADAVLTNSTSLIELEKVLGLETVEDEILN
;
A
#
# COMPACT_ATOMS: atom_id res chain seq x y z
N MET A 1 2.58 -7.28 16.34
CA MET A 1 1.35 -8.06 16.12
C MET A 1 0.69 -7.74 14.79
N PHE A 2 0.06 -6.58 14.56
CA PHE A 2 -0.68 -6.36 13.29
C PHE A 2 0.23 -6.27 12.04
N ARG A 3 1.36 -5.57 12.15
CA ARG A 3 2.34 -5.48 11.06
C ARG A 3 2.88 -6.84 10.62
N GLU A 4 3.09 -7.76 11.57
CA GLU A 4 3.57 -9.11 11.29
C GLU A 4 2.51 -9.92 10.53
N SER A 5 1.23 -9.77 10.87
CA SER A 5 0.13 -10.40 10.14
C SER A 5 0.00 -9.89 8.71
N ILE A 6 0.18 -8.58 8.46
CA ILE A 6 0.23 -8.04 7.09
C ILE A 6 1.42 -8.65 6.34
N VAL A 7 2.61 -8.67 6.96
CA VAL A 7 3.82 -9.23 6.33
C VAL A 7 3.63 -10.70 5.98
N GLU A 8 2.99 -11.48 6.86
CA GLU A 8 2.69 -12.89 6.64
C GLU A 8 1.72 -13.08 5.47
N VAL A 9 0.61 -12.33 5.44
CA VAL A 9 -0.34 -12.38 4.32
C VAL A 9 0.34 -11.98 3.02
N LEU A 10 1.13 -10.90 2.99
CA LEU A 10 1.87 -10.48 1.80
C LEU A 10 2.86 -11.57 1.35
N SER A 11 3.58 -12.18 2.29
CA SER A 11 4.55 -13.24 1.98
C SER A 11 3.87 -14.49 1.43
N LEU A 12 2.71 -14.89 1.98
CA LEU A 12 1.91 -16.00 1.47
C LEU A 12 1.40 -15.76 0.05
N ASN A 13 1.22 -14.50 -0.34
CA ASN A 13 0.80 -14.08 -1.68
C ASN A 13 1.99 -13.74 -2.61
N GLY A 14 3.22 -14.14 -2.24
CA GLY A 14 4.40 -14.00 -3.11
C GLY A 14 5.07 -12.62 -3.09
N PHE A 15 4.63 -11.70 -2.23
CA PHE A 15 5.32 -10.42 -2.06
C PHE A 15 6.57 -10.57 -1.21
N GLN A 16 7.60 -9.85 -1.60
CA GLN A 16 8.77 -9.63 -0.76
C GLN A 16 8.62 -8.28 -0.03
N VAL A 17 8.49 -8.32 1.29
CA VAL A 17 8.54 -7.10 2.10
C VAL A 17 10.00 -6.65 2.24
N VAL A 18 10.41 -5.73 1.36
CA VAL A 18 11.78 -5.20 1.31
C VAL A 18 12.06 -4.11 2.36
N LEU A 19 11.02 -3.39 2.77
CA LEU A 19 11.13 -2.30 3.74
C LEU A 19 9.98 -2.33 4.75
N GLN A 20 10.32 -2.13 6.02
CA GLN A 20 9.37 -1.85 7.09
C GLN A 20 9.78 -0.56 7.78
N LEU A 21 8.86 0.40 7.79
CA LEU A 21 9.07 1.74 8.31
C LEU A 21 8.18 1.94 9.52
N SER A 22 8.78 2.34 10.64
CA SER A 22 8.03 2.66 11.86
C SER A 22 7.65 4.15 11.91
N ASP A 23 8.36 4.97 11.13
CA ASP A 23 8.23 6.42 11.05
C ASP A 23 8.61 6.89 9.63
N LYS A 24 8.13 8.06 9.21
CA LYS A 24 8.50 8.72 7.94
C LYS A 24 10.00 9.03 7.87
N THR A 25 10.64 9.30 9.00
CA THR A 25 12.08 9.57 9.11
C THR A 25 12.95 8.35 8.78
N ASP A 26 12.45 7.13 9.02
CA ASP A 26 13.11 5.88 8.63
C ASP A 26 13.17 5.73 7.10
N LEU A 27 12.21 6.32 6.36
CA LEU A 27 12.12 6.17 4.91
C LEU A 27 13.41 6.67 4.24
N LEU A 28 13.82 7.89 4.58
CA LEU A 28 15.00 8.55 3.99
C LEU A 28 16.30 7.78 4.24
N GLN A 29 16.37 7.06 5.35
CA GLN A 29 17.56 6.30 5.71
C GLN A 29 17.60 4.93 5.04
N LYS A 30 16.43 4.34 4.75
CA LYS A 30 16.32 2.96 4.26
C LYS A 30 16.04 2.86 2.77
N ILE A 31 15.40 3.86 2.16
CA ILE A 31 15.21 3.90 0.72
C ILE A 31 16.51 4.36 0.05
N THR A 32 17.16 3.42 -0.63
CA THR A 32 18.32 3.70 -1.47
C THR A 32 17.92 3.52 -2.92
N ASN A 33 18.69 4.07 -3.87
CA ASN A 33 18.43 3.86 -5.30
C ASN A 33 18.45 2.36 -5.71
N GLU A 34 19.01 1.49 -4.87
CA GLU A 34 19.08 0.04 -5.08
C GLU A 34 17.90 -0.72 -4.47
N LEU A 35 17.08 -0.08 -3.63
CA LEU A 35 16.01 -0.73 -2.87
C LEU A 35 14.75 0.13 -2.85
N ILE A 36 14.19 0.38 -4.04
CA ILE A 36 12.93 1.09 -4.24
C ILE A 36 11.81 0.05 -4.35
N PRO A 37 10.79 0.06 -3.48
CA PRO A 37 9.70 -0.91 -3.56
C PRO A 37 8.75 -0.59 -4.72
N ASP A 38 8.15 -1.61 -5.33
CA ASP A 38 7.11 -1.41 -6.36
C ASP A 38 5.79 -0.90 -5.76
N VAL A 39 5.49 -1.32 -4.52
CA VAL A 39 4.29 -0.96 -3.78
C VAL A 39 4.64 -0.46 -2.39
N CYS A 40 4.03 0.64 -1.98
CA CYS A 40 4.10 1.21 -0.64
C CYS A 40 2.73 1.11 0.04
N LEU A 41 2.65 0.31 1.10
CA LEU A 41 1.47 0.20 1.96
C LEU A 41 1.61 1.18 3.13
N ILE A 42 0.70 2.16 3.19
CA ILE A 42 0.69 3.21 4.20
C ILE A 42 -0.52 3.02 5.09
N GLN A 43 -0.28 2.89 6.39
CA GLN A 43 -1.38 2.85 7.36
C GLN A 43 -2.02 4.22 7.45
N LEU A 44 -3.33 4.29 7.28
CA LEU A 44 -4.11 5.49 7.52
C LEU A 44 -4.18 5.70 9.03
N ASN A 45 -3.38 6.65 9.54
CA ASN A 45 -3.64 7.27 10.83
C ASN A 45 -4.62 8.43 10.64
N ILE A 46 -5.31 8.85 11.70
CA ILE A 46 -6.39 9.85 11.62
C ILE A 46 -5.87 11.25 11.22
N ASP A 47 -4.56 11.51 11.25
CA ASP A 47 -4.00 12.78 10.79
C ASP A 47 -3.84 12.81 9.25
N GLU A 48 -4.90 13.25 8.59
CA GLU A 48 -4.98 13.39 7.14
C GLU A 48 -3.89 14.28 6.55
N SER A 49 -3.54 15.39 7.22
CA SER A 49 -2.56 16.35 6.70
C SER A 49 -1.17 15.74 6.59
N GLU A 50 -0.83 14.95 7.59
CA GLU A 50 0.42 14.22 7.67
C GLU A 50 0.54 13.13 6.59
N ILE A 51 -0.57 12.47 6.26
CA ILE A 51 -0.61 11.47 5.19
C ILE A 51 -0.46 12.12 3.83
N GLU A 52 -1.19 13.21 3.59
CA GLU A 52 -1.17 13.91 2.30
C GLU A 52 0.24 14.40 1.97
N ASP A 53 0.94 15.03 2.93
CA ASP A 53 2.31 15.50 2.74
C ASP A 53 3.29 14.35 2.47
N PHE A 54 3.07 13.21 3.12
CA PHE A 54 3.90 12.02 2.90
C PHE A 54 3.67 11.39 1.52
N ILE A 55 2.43 11.31 1.05
CA ILE A 55 2.11 10.83 -0.30
C ILE A 55 2.68 11.78 -1.35
N LYS A 56 2.54 13.10 -1.17
CA LYS A 56 3.15 14.11 -2.05
C LYS A 56 4.66 13.94 -2.13
N TYR A 57 5.31 13.70 -0.99
CA TYR A 57 6.75 13.44 -0.94
C TYR A 57 7.12 12.18 -1.74
N LEU A 58 6.41 11.07 -1.53
CA LEU A 58 6.63 9.82 -2.27
C LEU A 58 6.42 10.00 -3.78
N ARG A 59 5.35 10.68 -4.19
CA ARG A 59 5.06 10.95 -5.61
C ARG A 59 6.11 11.81 -6.27
N THR A 60 6.68 12.77 -5.53
CA THR A 60 7.73 13.67 -6.06
C THR A 60 9.04 12.92 -6.30
N ASN A 61 9.43 12.03 -5.39
CA ASN A 61 10.73 11.34 -5.45
C ASN A 61 10.66 10.02 -6.24
N TRP A 62 9.55 9.30 -6.13
CA TRP A 62 9.33 8.01 -6.78
C TRP A 62 7.92 7.91 -7.37
N PRO A 63 7.66 8.61 -8.49
CA PRO A 63 6.32 8.68 -9.10
C PRO A 63 5.78 7.32 -9.56
N ARG A 64 6.65 6.31 -9.73
CA ARG A 64 6.28 4.96 -10.18
C ARG A 64 5.87 4.01 -9.05
N ILE A 65 6.14 4.34 -7.78
CA ILE A 65 5.72 3.49 -6.66
C ILE A 65 4.21 3.49 -6.61
N ARG A 66 3.59 2.31 -6.56
CA ARG A 66 2.15 2.22 -6.28
C ARG A 66 1.92 2.51 -4.80
N ILE A 67 1.07 3.47 -4.49
CA ILE A 67 0.77 3.87 -3.11
C ILE A 67 -0.61 3.33 -2.75
N VAL A 68 -0.66 2.48 -1.74
CA VAL A 68 -1.89 1.87 -1.25
C VAL A 68 -2.07 2.28 0.21
N LEU A 69 -3.16 2.96 0.48
CA LEU A 69 -3.57 3.28 1.83
C LEU A 69 -4.26 2.06 2.45
N TYR A 70 -4.04 1.79 3.74
CA TYR A 70 -4.81 0.77 4.43
C TYR A 70 -5.27 1.26 5.80
N SER A 71 -6.52 0.95 6.16
CA SER A 71 -7.06 1.19 7.50
C SER A 71 -7.69 -0.09 8.05
N LEU A 72 -7.63 -0.26 9.36
CA LEU A 72 -8.25 -1.39 10.06
C LEU A 72 -9.46 -0.97 10.88
N GLU A 73 -9.61 0.34 11.04
CA GLU A 73 -10.64 0.96 11.88
C GLU A 73 -11.80 1.49 11.04
N LEU A 74 -11.57 1.68 9.73
CA LEU A 74 -12.57 2.18 8.80
C LEU A 74 -13.25 1.02 8.08
N GLU A 75 -14.57 1.08 8.02
CA GLU A 75 -15.39 0.29 7.11
C GLU A 75 -15.66 1.14 5.86
N LEU A 76 -15.54 0.56 4.65
CA LEU A 76 -15.72 1.24 3.36
C LEU A 76 -17.06 2.01 3.24
N ASP A 77 -18.05 1.60 4.02
CA ASP A 77 -19.43 2.02 3.87
C ASP A 77 -19.73 3.40 4.50
N THR A 78 -18.77 4.00 5.22
CA THR A 78 -19.03 5.20 6.05
C THR A 78 -18.26 6.45 5.68
N PHE A 79 -17.19 6.38 4.88
CA PHE A 79 -16.39 7.57 4.54
C PHE A 79 -15.92 7.56 3.09
N GLU A 80 -16.13 8.67 2.38
CA GLU A 80 -15.32 9.00 1.20
C GLU A 80 -13.89 9.24 1.70
N ILE A 81 -13.05 8.19 1.69
CA ILE A 81 -11.66 8.32 2.10
C ILE A 81 -10.93 9.13 1.02
N PRO A 82 -10.45 10.34 1.32
CA PRO A 82 -9.66 11.12 0.36
C PRO A 82 -8.41 10.33 -0.03
N LEU A 83 -8.24 10.10 -1.34
CA LEU A 83 -7.12 9.30 -1.83
C LEU A 83 -5.78 10.04 -1.72
N PHE A 84 -5.77 11.38 -1.64
CA PHE A 84 -4.55 12.20 -1.55
C PHE A 84 -3.47 11.91 -2.63
N GLY A 85 -3.85 11.27 -3.75
CA GLY A 85 -2.93 10.80 -4.78
C GLY A 85 -2.39 9.38 -4.60
N ALA A 86 -2.91 8.61 -3.64
CA ALA A 86 -2.79 7.17 -3.57
C ALA A 86 -3.57 6.49 -4.72
N ASP A 87 -3.14 5.30 -5.09
CA ASP A 87 -3.75 4.52 -6.17
C ASP A 87 -4.95 3.70 -5.68
N ALA A 88 -4.98 3.34 -4.40
CA ALA A 88 -6.04 2.54 -3.81
C ALA A 88 -6.11 2.69 -2.29
N VAL A 89 -7.24 2.26 -1.72
CA VAL A 89 -7.48 2.15 -0.27
C VAL A 89 -7.94 0.73 0.05
N LEU A 90 -7.38 0.15 1.11
CA LEU A 90 -7.78 -1.11 1.72
C LEU A 90 -8.35 -0.83 3.11
N THR A 91 -9.34 -1.62 3.51
CA THR A 91 -10.00 -1.51 4.81
C THR A 91 -9.98 -2.86 5.54
N ASN A 92 -10.52 -2.92 6.76
CA ASN A 92 -10.68 -4.18 7.49
C ASN A 92 -11.64 -5.18 6.82
N SER A 93 -12.50 -4.71 5.92
CA SER A 93 -13.43 -5.53 5.16
C SER A 93 -12.91 -5.91 3.77
N THR A 94 -11.74 -5.41 3.37
CA THR A 94 -11.11 -5.76 2.11
C THR A 94 -10.83 -7.26 2.05
N SER A 95 -11.42 -7.90 1.03
CA SER A 95 -11.19 -9.32 0.76
C SER A 95 -9.78 -9.59 0.21
N LEU A 96 -9.28 -10.81 0.35
CA LEU A 96 -8.00 -11.21 -0.24
C LEU A 96 -7.97 -11.01 -1.76
N ILE A 97 -9.09 -11.24 -2.45
CA ILE A 97 -9.21 -11.04 -3.90
C ILE A 97 -9.03 -9.55 -4.26
N GLU A 98 -9.57 -8.66 -3.43
CA GLU A 98 -9.44 -7.21 -3.65
C GLU A 98 -8.04 -6.69 -3.33
N LEU A 99 -7.39 -7.28 -2.31
CA LEU A 99 -5.98 -7.07 -2.04
C LEU A 99 -5.12 -7.47 -3.25
N GLU A 100 -5.33 -8.66 -3.82
CA GLU A 100 -4.62 -9.13 -5.01
C GLU A 100 -4.80 -8.18 -6.20
N LYS A 101 -6.04 -7.73 -6.46
CA LYS A 101 -6.35 -6.75 -7.51
C LYS A 101 -5.61 -5.43 -7.34
N VAL A 102 -5.70 -4.84 -6.15
CA VAL A 102 -5.06 -3.55 -5.82
C VAL A 102 -3.54 -3.65 -5.96
N LEU A 103 -2.96 -4.76 -5.51
CA LEU A 103 -1.53 -4.97 -5.61
C LEU A 103 -1.08 -5.38 -7.04
N GLY A 104 -2.02 -5.61 -7.97
CA GLY A 104 -1.72 -5.97 -9.35
C GLY A 104 -1.28 -7.41 -9.55
N LEU A 105 -1.74 -8.32 -8.68
CA LEU A 105 -1.54 -9.77 -8.79
C LEU A 105 -2.58 -10.47 -9.66
N GLU A 106 -3.50 -9.74 -10.30
CA GLU A 106 -4.23 -10.34 -11.40
C GLU A 106 -3.21 -10.77 -12.45
N THR A 107 -2.88 -12.07 -12.45
CA THR A 107 -2.42 -12.75 -13.63
C THR A 107 -3.43 -12.38 -14.69
N VAL A 108 -2.99 -11.58 -15.65
CA VAL A 108 -3.60 -11.59 -16.96
C VAL A 108 -3.53 -13.07 -17.35
N GLU A 109 -4.62 -13.80 -17.18
CA GLU A 109 -4.86 -14.98 -18.01
C GLU A 109 -4.98 -14.42 -19.42
N ASP A 110 -3.82 -14.23 -20.06
CA ASP A 110 -3.76 -13.96 -21.49
C ASP A 110 -4.45 -15.15 -22.17
N GLU A 111 -5.54 -14.80 -22.86
CA GLU A 111 -6.08 -15.48 -24.02
C GLU A 111 -6.23 -17.01 -23.93
N ILE A 112 -7.40 -17.50 -23.51
CA ILE A 112 -8.04 -18.58 -24.26
C ILE A 112 -9.54 -18.33 -24.31
N LEU A 113 -10.02 -17.76 -25.41
CA LEU A 113 -11.34 -18.10 -25.98
C LEU A 113 -11.41 -17.62 -27.44
N ASN A 114 -11.02 -18.56 -28.32
CA ASN A 114 -11.46 -18.80 -29.71
C ASN A 114 -11.52 -17.65 -30.72
#